data_AF-A0A7J0FH19-F1
#
_entry.id   AF-A0A7J0FH19-F1
#
_cell.length_a   1.000
_cell.length_b   1.000
_cell.length_c   1.000
_cell.angle_alpha   90.00
_cell.angle_beta   90.00
_cell.angle_gamma   90.00
#
_symmetry.space_group_name_H-M   'P 1'
#
loop_
_entity.id
_entity.type
_entity.pdbx_description
1 polymer ?
#
loop_
_entity_poly.entity_id
_entity_poly.type
_entity_poly.pdbx_seq_one_letter_code
_entity_poly.pdbx_strand_id
1 'polypeptide(L)'
;MAAVTVPSDYNRMKELTDFDNSKSGVKGLSDSGITQIPKFFIHSPETLPTLKPNPSKIGIPMIDLSLIDSPEDRGNLVHQIRDAAKTWGFFHVINHGVPVSVLDETIDSVRSFHEQPPAARAERYVRSEQSGVMFASNTDLFRSAVASWHDFVHVWMSPEPSDPGRIPAGVAEWDGWAVGVAEAVAGLLAEGLGVKAGRLREAGLLVTRSVAGVYYPRCPEPELTLGLNPHTDPGVLTVLLENQAPGLQVRHGGEWVDVRPVPGSLIINVGDALQVTHCSSLNLSPNI
;
A
#
# COMPACT_ATOMS: atom_id res chain seq x y z
N MET A 1 -22.07 -4.64 49.92
CA MET A 1 -22.08 -3.88 48.65
C MET A 1 -21.78 -4.87 47.54
N ALA A 2 -22.74 -5.10 46.66
CA ALA A 2 -22.59 -6.03 45.55
C ALA A 2 -21.61 -5.43 44.53
N ALA A 3 -20.58 -6.19 44.16
CA ALA A 3 -19.77 -5.89 43.01
C ALA A 3 -20.66 -6.03 41.77
N VAL A 4 -20.95 -4.92 41.11
CA VAL A 4 -21.59 -4.94 39.79
C VAL A 4 -20.51 -5.34 38.79
N THR A 5 -20.34 -6.64 38.59
CA THR A 5 -19.67 -7.17 37.40
C THR A 5 -20.64 -6.99 36.24
N VAL A 6 -20.38 -5.98 35.40
CA VAL A 6 -21.04 -5.82 34.11
C VAL A 6 -20.53 -6.94 33.19
N PRO A 7 -21.39 -7.81 32.62
CA PRO A 7 -20.94 -8.77 31.63
C PRO A 7 -20.46 -8.01 30.41
N SER A 8 -19.23 -8.25 29.97
CA SER A 8 -18.81 -7.82 28.63
C SER A 8 -19.50 -8.74 27.62
N ASP A 9 -20.74 -8.42 27.25
CA ASP A 9 -21.51 -9.08 26.18
C ASP A 9 -20.90 -8.87 24.77
N TYR A 10 -19.69 -8.31 24.69
CA TYR A 10 -18.96 -8.12 23.45
C TYR A 10 -18.48 -9.47 22.90
N ASN A 11 -19.14 -9.92 21.83
CA ASN A 11 -18.72 -11.06 21.04
C ASN A 11 -18.06 -10.59 19.75
N ARG A 12 -16.74 -10.35 19.81
CA ARG A 12 -15.93 -9.91 18.67
C ARG A 12 -16.13 -10.79 17.43
N MET A 13 -16.14 -12.12 17.61
CA MET A 13 -16.26 -13.04 16.49
C MET A 13 -17.61 -12.89 15.78
N LYS A 14 -18.70 -12.72 16.55
CA LYS A 14 -20.02 -12.46 15.97
C LYS A 14 -20.02 -11.16 15.16
N GLU A 15 -19.49 -10.07 15.71
CA GLU A 15 -19.45 -8.79 15.00
C GLU A 15 -18.59 -8.85 13.72
N LEU A 16 -17.45 -9.53 13.75
CA LEU A 16 -16.62 -9.74 12.56
C LEU A 16 -17.34 -10.56 11.50
N THR A 17 -18.03 -11.64 11.90
CA THR A 17 -18.80 -12.48 10.98
C THR A 17 -19.97 -11.71 10.38
N ASP A 18 -20.70 -10.92 11.17
CA ASP A 18 -21.79 -10.08 10.68
C ASP A 18 -21.29 -9.01 9.68
N PHE A 19 -20.16 -8.37 10.00
CA PHE A 19 -19.50 -7.42 9.10
C PHE A 19 -19.07 -8.08 7.79
N ASP A 20 -18.40 -9.23 7.85
CA ASP A 20 -17.91 -9.94 6.68
C ASP A 20 -19.05 -10.44 5.79
N ASN A 21 -20.10 -10.99 6.41
CA ASN A 21 -21.30 -11.47 5.72
C ASN A 21 -22.09 -10.35 5.03
N SER A 22 -21.95 -9.10 5.48
CA SER A 22 -22.56 -7.94 4.82
C SER A 22 -22.01 -7.69 3.42
N LYS A 23 -20.76 -8.12 3.15
CA LYS A 23 -20.01 -7.90 1.90
C LYS A 23 -19.95 -6.44 1.44
N SER A 24 -20.27 -5.52 2.32
CA SER A 24 -20.41 -4.09 2.02
C SER A 24 -19.15 -3.30 2.33
N GLY A 25 -18.24 -3.90 3.11
CA GLY A 25 -16.98 -3.32 3.53
C GLY A 25 -17.14 -2.10 4.45
N VAL A 26 -16.01 -1.45 4.74
CA VAL A 26 -15.93 -0.22 5.53
C VAL A 26 -16.71 0.91 4.84
N LYS A 27 -16.71 0.97 3.51
CA LYS A 27 -17.51 1.95 2.76
C LYS A 27 -19.00 1.78 3.03
N GLY A 28 -19.51 0.56 3.09
CA GLY A 28 -20.90 0.30 3.45
C GLY A 28 -21.25 0.79 4.86
N LEU A 29 -20.34 0.63 5.83
CA LEU A 29 -20.50 1.21 7.15
C LEU A 29 -20.53 2.75 7.10
N SER A 30 -19.57 3.36 6.40
CA SER A 30 -19.50 4.81 6.23
C SER A 30 -20.77 5.38 5.59
N ASP A 31 -21.28 4.75 4.52
CA ASP A 31 -22.49 5.15 3.80
C ASP A 31 -23.77 5.00 4.64
N SER A 32 -23.78 4.09 5.61
CA SER A 32 -24.91 3.92 6.53
C SER A 32 -25.05 5.04 7.57
N GLY A 33 -24.06 5.94 7.65
CA GLY A 33 -24.09 7.11 8.53
C GLY A 33 -23.82 6.78 10.00
N ILE A 34 -23.06 5.71 10.28
CA ILE A 34 -22.65 5.41 11.65
C ILE A 34 -21.90 6.60 12.28
N THR A 35 -22.14 6.82 13.57
CA THR A 35 -21.44 7.85 14.35
C THR A 35 -20.36 7.26 15.25
N GLN A 36 -20.35 5.94 15.43
CA GLN A 36 -19.35 5.21 16.20
C GLN A 36 -18.86 4.01 15.41
N ILE A 37 -17.54 3.80 15.37
CA ILE A 37 -16.94 2.66 14.68
C ILE A 37 -17.10 1.37 15.49
N PRO A 38 -17.26 0.20 14.85
CA PRO A 38 -17.26 -1.08 15.54
C PRO A 38 -15.99 -1.29 16.37
N LYS A 39 -16.12 -1.93 17.53
CA LYS A 39 -15.02 -2.08 18.50
C LYS A 39 -13.79 -2.79 17.95
N PHE A 40 -13.95 -3.65 16.96
CA PHE A 40 -12.84 -4.36 16.33
C PHE A 40 -11.98 -3.49 15.41
N PHE A 41 -12.39 -2.24 15.13
CA PHE A 41 -11.55 -1.21 14.48
C PHE A 41 -10.86 -0.27 15.48
N ILE A 42 -11.18 -0.36 16.78
CA ILE A 42 -10.64 0.55 17.80
C ILE A 42 -9.26 0.04 18.23
N HIS A 43 -8.23 0.84 17.95
CA HIS A 43 -6.87 0.61 18.42
C HIS A 43 -6.72 1.02 19.88
N SER A 44 -5.84 0.33 20.61
CA SER A 44 -5.59 0.68 22.01
C SER A 44 -4.96 2.09 22.12
N PRO A 45 -5.29 2.86 23.16
CA PRO A 45 -4.67 4.17 23.42
C PRO A 45 -3.15 4.12 23.61
N GLU A 46 -2.54 2.94 23.77
CA GLU A 46 -1.08 2.76 23.84
C GLU A 46 -0.44 2.65 22.45
N THR A 47 -1.20 2.18 21.45
CA THR A 47 -0.75 2.00 20.07
C THR A 47 -0.83 3.31 19.27
N LEU A 48 -1.84 4.16 19.53
CA LEU A 48 -2.09 5.38 18.75
C LEU A 48 -1.09 6.53 18.99
N PRO A 49 -0.62 6.83 20.22
CA PRO A 49 0.30 7.93 20.49
C PRO A 49 1.71 7.71 19.94
N THR A 50 2.13 6.45 19.74
CA THR A 50 3.44 6.12 19.17
C THR A 50 3.51 6.37 17.67
N LEU A 51 2.37 6.64 17.01
CA LEU A 51 2.24 6.92 15.58
C LEU A 51 2.18 8.41 15.26
N LYS A 52 2.35 9.30 16.26
CA LYS A 52 2.35 10.74 16.01
C LYS A 52 3.60 11.13 15.23
N PRO A 53 3.45 11.78 14.07
CA PRO A 53 4.58 12.13 13.23
C PRO A 53 5.43 13.23 13.89
N ASN A 54 6.75 13.17 13.72
CA ASN A 54 7.62 14.24 14.16
C ASN A 54 7.54 15.42 13.17
N PRO A 55 7.00 16.60 13.55
CA PRO A 55 6.78 17.72 12.63
C PRO A 55 8.07 18.34 12.09
N SER A 56 9.24 17.99 12.66
CA SER A 56 10.54 18.50 12.23
C SER A 56 11.20 17.70 11.11
N LYS A 57 10.72 16.47 10.83
CA LYS A 57 11.18 15.64 9.72
C LYS A 57 10.05 15.54 8.72
N ILE A 58 10.27 16.06 7.52
CA ILE A 58 9.26 16.07 6.47
C ILE A 58 9.88 15.42 5.24
N GLY A 59 9.19 14.41 4.73
CA GLY A 59 9.43 13.87 3.40
C GLY A 59 10.52 12.81 3.33
N ILE A 60 10.44 12.08 2.23
CA ILE A 60 11.38 11.06 1.78
C ILE A 60 12.22 11.65 0.61
N PRO A 61 13.37 11.06 0.26
CA PRO A 61 14.17 11.50 -0.88
C PRO A 61 13.34 11.59 -2.17
N MET A 62 13.67 12.53 -3.06
CA MET A 62 13.04 12.70 -4.36
C MET A 62 14.08 12.45 -5.45
N ILE A 63 13.73 11.60 -6.41
CA ILE A 63 14.63 11.15 -7.46
C ILE A 63 14.02 11.45 -8.83
N ASP A 64 14.79 12.13 -9.67
CA ASP A 64 14.40 12.49 -11.03
C ASP A 64 14.85 11.40 -12.02
N LEU A 65 13.90 10.78 -12.72
CA LEU A 65 14.17 9.72 -13.70
C LEU A 65 14.29 10.23 -15.15
N SER A 66 14.26 11.55 -15.38
CA SER A 66 14.32 12.14 -16.73
C SER A 66 15.59 11.78 -17.51
N LEU A 67 16.69 11.49 -16.81
CA LEU A 67 18.00 11.16 -17.40
C LEU A 67 18.36 9.68 -17.25
N ILE A 68 17.39 8.79 -17.08
CA ILE A 68 17.65 7.35 -16.86
C ILE A 68 18.41 6.68 -18.02
N ASP A 69 18.19 7.16 -19.25
CA ASP A 69 18.84 6.67 -20.47
C ASP A 69 20.18 7.36 -20.76
N SER A 70 20.58 8.37 -19.97
CA SER A 70 21.86 9.05 -20.12
C SER A 70 22.99 8.21 -19.51
N PRO A 71 23.97 7.72 -20.30
CA PRO A 71 25.10 6.97 -19.77
C PRO A 71 25.97 7.80 -18.82
N GLU A 72 26.04 9.11 -19.04
CA GLU A 72 26.83 10.04 -18.23
C GLU A 72 26.20 10.24 -16.83
N ASP A 73 24.87 10.29 -16.74
CA ASP A 73 24.14 10.51 -15.48
C ASP A 73 23.81 9.22 -14.73
N ARG A 74 23.86 8.07 -15.40
CA ARG A 74 23.48 6.77 -14.83
C ARG A 74 24.16 6.47 -13.51
N GLY A 75 25.47 6.74 -13.40
CA GLY A 75 26.22 6.50 -12.17
C GLY A 75 25.71 7.32 -10.98
N ASN A 76 25.34 8.58 -11.22
CA ASN A 76 24.75 9.45 -10.20
C ASN A 76 23.35 8.97 -9.80
N LEU A 77 22.54 8.54 -10.76
CA LEU A 77 21.19 8.04 -10.49
C LEU A 77 21.22 6.73 -9.68
N VAL A 78 22.14 5.82 -10.01
CA VAL A 78 22.39 4.59 -9.23
C VAL A 78 22.79 4.92 -7.80
N HIS A 79 23.65 5.92 -7.59
CA HIS A 79 24.05 6.36 -6.26
C HIS A 79 22.86 6.90 -5.45
N GLN A 80 22.05 7.77 -6.03
CA GLN A 80 20.86 8.35 -5.37
C GLN A 80 19.85 7.27 -4.96
N ILE A 81 19.53 6.34 -5.85
CA ILE A 81 18.59 5.24 -5.56
C ILE A 81 19.13 4.32 -4.48
N ARG A 82 20.43 3.96 -4.54
CA ARG A 82 21.07 3.14 -3.53
C ARG A 82 21.01 3.81 -2.16
N ASP A 83 21.34 5.09 -2.08
CA ASP A 83 21.35 5.83 -0.82
C ASP A 83 19.94 5.97 -0.25
N ALA A 84 18.96 6.32 -1.09
CA ALA A 84 17.56 6.43 -0.66
C ALA A 84 17.01 5.08 -0.16
N ALA A 85 17.24 3.99 -0.91
CA ALA A 85 16.84 2.65 -0.51
C ALA A 85 17.51 2.19 0.79
N LYS A 86 18.79 2.55 1.00
CA LYS A 86 19.54 2.18 2.20
C LYS A 86 19.11 2.97 3.43
N THR A 87 18.93 4.28 3.29
CA THR A 87 18.70 5.20 4.41
C THR A 87 17.23 5.29 4.80
N TRP A 88 16.35 5.31 3.81
CA TRP A 88 14.92 5.48 4.01
C TRP A 88 14.10 4.24 3.68
N GLY A 89 14.54 3.45 2.70
CA GLY A 89 13.72 2.37 2.14
C GLY A 89 12.49 2.85 1.34
N PHE A 90 12.29 4.18 1.29
CA PHE A 90 11.21 4.90 0.61
C PHE A 90 11.78 6.10 -0.13
N PHE A 91 11.25 6.43 -1.30
CA PHE A 91 11.55 7.68 -2.02
C PHE A 91 10.48 8.02 -3.06
N HIS A 92 10.32 9.30 -3.38
CA HIS A 92 9.56 9.74 -4.55
C HIS A 92 10.39 9.54 -5.82
N VAL A 93 9.71 9.20 -6.91
CA VAL A 93 10.23 9.35 -8.27
C VAL A 93 9.38 10.35 -9.04
N ILE A 94 10.03 11.21 -9.81
CA ILE A 94 9.42 12.19 -10.73
C ILE A 94 9.98 12.01 -12.13
N ASN A 95 9.30 12.58 -13.14
CA ASN A 95 9.68 12.44 -14.55
C ASN A 95 9.86 10.96 -14.97
N HIS A 96 9.05 10.07 -14.40
CA HIS A 96 9.09 8.62 -14.62
C HIS A 96 8.45 8.18 -15.95
N GLY A 97 8.00 9.13 -16.79
CA GLY A 97 7.46 8.86 -18.12
C GLY A 97 6.00 8.40 -18.19
N VAL A 98 5.34 8.18 -17.04
CA VAL A 98 3.91 7.81 -17.01
C VAL A 98 3.07 9.07 -17.29
N PRO A 99 2.14 9.03 -18.27
CA PRO A 99 1.26 10.18 -18.55
C PRO A 99 0.38 10.52 -17.35
N VAL A 100 0.18 11.82 -17.08
CA VAL A 100 -0.69 12.29 -15.99
C VAL A 100 -2.12 11.76 -16.13
N SER A 101 -2.64 11.66 -17.36
CA SER A 101 -3.97 11.10 -17.61
C SER A 101 -4.10 9.66 -17.10
N VAL A 102 -3.06 8.84 -17.24
CA VAL A 102 -3.06 7.46 -16.72
C VAL A 102 -3.14 7.48 -15.19
N LEU A 103 -2.41 8.39 -14.53
CA LEU A 103 -2.47 8.51 -13.07
C LEU A 103 -3.88 8.87 -12.60
N ASP A 104 -4.47 9.89 -13.21
CA ASP A 104 -5.82 10.38 -12.87
C ASP A 104 -6.88 9.32 -13.14
N GLU A 105 -6.86 8.69 -14.32
CA GLU A 105 -7.79 7.63 -14.71
C GLU A 105 -7.68 6.39 -13.83
N THR A 106 -6.48 6.07 -13.34
CA THR A 106 -6.27 4.97 -12.38
C THR A 106 -6.96 5.26 -11.06
N ILE A 107 -6.73 6.46 -10.50
CA ILE A 107 -7.35 6.90 -9.25
C ILE A 107 -8.87 6.92 -9.39
N ASP A 108 -9.38 7.47 -10.50
CA ASP A 108 -10.81 7.55 -10.77
C ASP A 108 -11.44 6.17 -11.01
N SER A 109 -10.72 5.25 -11.66
CA SER A 109 -11.18 3.87 -11.86
C SER A 109 -11.29 3.11 -10.53
N VAL A 110 -10.30 3.24 -9.63
CA VAL A 110 -10.35 2.62 -8.29
C VAL A 110 -11.46 3.26 -7.45
N ARG A 111 -11.58 4.58 -7.47
CA ARG A 111 -12.68 5.29 -6.79
C ARG A 111 -14.04 4.81 -7.31
N SER A 112 -14.23 4.81 -8.62
CA SER A 112 -15.48 4.41 -9.26
C SER A 112 -15.87 2.98 -8.92
N PHE A 113 -14.90 2.07 -8.80
CA PHE A 113 -15.14 0.71 -8.32
C PHE A 113 -15.75 0.71 -6.91
N HIS A 114 -15.15 1.43 -5.96
CA HIS A 114 -15.60 1.47 -4.56
C HIS A 114 -16.89 2.25 -4.35
N GLU A 115 -17.23 3.17 -5.25
CA GLU A 115 -18.49 3.91 -5.24
C GLU A 115 -19.67 3.16 -5.91
N GLN A 116 -19.45 1.96 -6.44
CA GLN A 116 -20.55 1.14 -6.96
C GLN A 116 -21.55 0.76 -5.85
N PRO A 117 -22.82 0.49 -6.22
CA PRO A 117 -23.80 -0.04 -5.28
C PRO A 117 -23.27 -1.29 -4.56
N PRO A 118 -23.58 -1.50 -3.27
CA PRO A 118 -23.06 -2.62 -2.49
C PRO A 118 -23.26 -3.99 -3.16
N ALA A 119 -24.40 -4.19 -3.82
CA ALA A 119 -24.70 -5.43 -4.55
C ALA A 119 -23.69 -5.72 -5.67
N ALA A 120 -23.26 -4.70 -6.43
CA ALA A 120 -22.30 -4.87 -7.52
C ALA A 120 -20.88 -5.16 -7.01
N ARG A 121 -20.49 -4.52 -5.89
CA ARG A 121 -19.19 -4.80 -5.23
C ARG A 121 -19.17 -6.19 -4.60
N ALA A 122 -20.30 -6.63 -4.03
CA ALA A 122 -20.45 -7.94 -3.41
C ALA A 122 -20.21 -9.12 -4.37
N GLU A 123 -20.40 -8.94 -5.69
CA GLU A 123 -20.08 -9.95 -6.71
C GLU A 123 -18.58 -10.28 -6.81
N ARG A 124 -17.73 -9.39 -6.31
CA ARG A 124 -16.27 -9.56 -6.24
C ARG A 124 -15.80 -9.78 -4.79
N TYR A 125 -16.72 -9.87 -3.84
CA TYR A 125 -16.36 -10.09 -2.45
C TYR A 125 -15.89 -11.52 -2.21
N VAL A 126 -14.58 -11.68 -2.06
CA VAL A 126 -13.93 -12.99 -1.89
C VAL A 126 -12.76 -12.80 -0.94
N ARG A 127 -12.57 -13.74 0.00
CA ARG A 127 -11.39 -13.84 0.86
C ARG A 127 -10.46 -14.95 0.36
N SER A 128 -9.94 -14.82 -0.85
CA SER A 128 -9.00 -15.77 -1.47
C SER A 128 -7.70 -15.03 -1.78
N GLU A 129 -6.57 -15.55 -1.31
CA GLU A 129 -5.28 -14.85 -1.32
C GLU A 129 -4.39 -15.19 -2.53
N GLN A 130 -4.92 -15.83 -3.59
CA GLN A 130 -4.04 -16.49 -4.57
C GLN A 130 -4.36 -16.29 -6.05
N SER A 131 -5.50 -15.71 -6.43
CA SER A 131 -5.80 -15.41 -7.84
C SER A 131 -7.04 -14.52 -8.03
N GLY A 132 -7.15 -13.91 -9.21
CA GLY A 132 -8.36 -13.24 -9.68
C GLY A 132 -8.53 -11.79 -9.20
N VAL A 133 -9.77 -11.30 -9.26
CA VAL A 133 -10.14 -9.97 -8.74
C VAL A 133 -10.93 -10.18 -7.46
N MET A 134 -10.41 -9.69 -6.35
CA MET A 134 -11.08 -9.72 -5.04
C MET A 134 -11.39 -8.32 -4.54
N PHE A 135 -12.49 -8.19 -3.84
CA PHE A 135 -12.83 -7.03 -3.02
C PHE A 135 -13.02 -7.50 -1.57
N ALA A 136 -12.41 -6.80 -0.61
CA ALA A 136 -12.57 -7.11 0.80
C ALA A 136 -12.16 -5.91 1.67
N SER A 137 -12.44 -6.03 2.97
CA SER A 137 -11.81 -5.21 4.02
C SER A 137 -10.89 -6.10 4.84
N ASN A 138 -9.63 -5.68 5.00
CA ASN A 138 -8.58 -6.38 5.76
C ASN A 138 -8.37 -7.85 5.31
N THR A 139 -7.21 -8.17 4.73
CA THR A 139 -6.84 -9.56 4.38
C THR A 139 -6.80 -10.47 5.61
N ASP A 140 -6.44 -9.92 6.76
CA ASP A 140 -6.23 -10.61 8.03
C ASP A 140 -7.37 -10.40 9.05
N LEU A 141 -8.57 -10.00 8.63
CA LEU A 141 -9.69 -9.62 9.51
C LEU A 141 -9.91 -10.56 10.71
N PHE A 142 -9.86 -11.88 10.49
CA PHE A 142 -10.08 -12.90 11.53
C PHE A 142 -8.81 -13.29 12.31
N ARG A 143 -7.63 -12.89 11.84
CA ARG A 143 -6.32 -13.18 12.46
C ARG A 143 -5.79 -12.00 13.27
N SER A 144 -6.02 -10.77 12.81
CA SER A 144 -5.57 -9.56 13.49
C SER A 144 -6.35 -9.34 14.78
N ALA A 145 -5.67 -8.78 15.79
CA ALA A 145 -6.29 -8.30 17.02
C ALA A 145 -7.22 -7.10 16.76
N VAL A 146 -6.81 -6.21 15.83
CA VAL A 146 -7.53 -4.97 15.49
C VAL A 146 -7.51 -4.77 13.97
N ALA A 147 -8.69 -4.57 13.39
CA ALA A 147 -8.86 -4.27 11.97
C ALA A 147 -8.56 -2.79 11.68
N SER A 148 -8.27 -2.49 10.43
CA SER A 148 -8.00 -1.15 9.92
C SER A 148 -9.14 -0.64 9.03
N TRP A 149 -9.33 0.68 9.02
CA TRP A 149 -10.44 1.39 8.39
C TRP A 149 -10.21 1.61 6.89
N HIS A 150 -10.21 0.53 6.12
CA HIS A 150 -10.12 0.59 4.66
C HIS A 150 -10.84 -0.58 3.98
N ASP A 151 -11.12 -0.37 2.70
CA ASP A 151 -11.46 -1.41 1.74
C ASP A 151 -10.37 -1.48 0.67
N PHE A 152 -10.28 -2.61 -0.03
CA PHE A 152 -9.41 -2.71 -1.20
C PHE A 152 -10.00 -3.63 -2.26
N VAL A 153 -9.69 -3.31 -3.51
CA VAL A 153 -9.77 -4.27 -4.62
C VAL A 153 -8.36 -4.77 -4.90
N HIS A 154 -8.13 -6.07 -4.83
CA HIS A 154 -6.85 -6.67 -5.15
C HIS A 154 -6.96 -7.46 -6.45
N VAL A 155 -6.01 -7.24 -7.34
CA VAL A 155 -5.97 -7.81 -8.69
C VAL A 155 -4.65 -8.52 -8.87
N TRP A 156 -4.68 -9.81 -9.17
CA TRP A 156 -3.50 -10.55 -9.59
C TRP A 156 -3.25 -10.31 -11.08
N MET A 157 -2.06 -9.79 -11.40
CA MET A 157 -1.70 -9.40 -12.77
C MET A 157 -0.67 -10.34 -13.39
N SER A 158 0.11 -11.04 -12.57
CA SER A 158 1.14 -11.99 -13.03
C SER A 158 1.49 -12.97 -11.89
N PRO A 159 1.85 -14.24 -12.19
CA PRO A 159 2.09 -14.83 -13.51
C PRO A 159 0.83 -15.17 -14.31
N GLU A 160 -0.28 -15.46 -13.62
CA GLU A 160 -1.58 -15.71 -14.25
C GLU A 160 -2.45 -14.46 -14.07
N PRO A 161 -2.68 -13.66 -15.13
CA PRO A 161 -3.49 -12.47 -15.04
C PRO A 161 -4.94 -12.82 -14.77
N SER A 162 -5.61 -11.97 -14.01
CA SER A 162 -7.05 -12.07 -13.74
C SER A 162 -7.88 -11.86 -15.01
N ASP A 163 -9.15 -12.28 -14.97
CA ASP A 163 -10.12 -12.04 -16.05
C ASP A 163 -10.20 -10.54 -16.38
N PRO A 164 -9.81 -10.10 -17.59
CA PRO A 164 -9.81 -8.69 -17.99
C PRO A 164 -11.18 -8.01 -17.85
N GLY A 165 -12.28 -8.76 -18.03
CA GLY A 165 -13.64 -8.22 -17.87
C GLY A 165 -14.00 -7.87 -16.42
N ARG A 166 -13.20 -8.33 -15.44
CA ARG A 166 -13.40 -8.08 -14.01
C ARG A 166 -12.45 -7.02 -13.44
N ILE A 167 -11.36 -6.70 -14.15
CA ILE A 167 -10.35 -5.72 -13.71
C ILE A 167 -10.89 -4.30 -13.94
N PRO A 168 -10.78 -3.37 -12.96
CA PRO A 168 -11.08 -1.97 -13.20
C PRO A 168 -10.22 -1.41 -14.35
N ALA A 169 -10.82 -0.72 -15.32
CA ALA A 169 -10.14 -0.36 -16.57
C ALA A 169 -8.82 0.42 -16.37
N GLY A 170 -8.81 1.43 -15.48
CA GLY A 170 -7.61 2.20 -15.18
C GLY A 170 -6.51 1.36 -14.51
N VAL A 171 -6.87 0.30 -13.76
CA VAL A 171 -5.89 -0.61 -13.13
C VAL A 171 -5.15 -1.43 -14.19
N ALA A 172 -5.83 -1.87 -15.24
CA ALA A 172 -5.20 -2.65 -16.31
C ALA A 172 -4.19 -1.81 -17.10
N GLU A 173 -4.48 -0.52 -17.34
CA GLU A 173 -3.53 0.38 -18.01
C GLU A 173 -2.38 0.79 -17.09
N TRP A 174 -2.69 1.15 -15.84
CA TRP A 174 -1.69 1.43 -14.81
C TRP A 174 -0.63 0.35 -14.71
N ASP A 175 -1.08 -0.90 -14.73
CA ASP A 175 -0.25 -2.08 -14.58
C ASP A 175 0.94 -2.11 -15.55
N GLY A 176 0.69 -1.82 -16.83
CA GLY A 176 1.75 -1.78 -17.85
C GLY A 176 2.77 -0.67 -17.60
N TRP A 177 2.31 0.51 -17.19
CA TRP A 177 3.17 1.64 -16.86
C TRP A 177 3.96 1.41 -15.57
N ALA A 178 3.33 0.86 -14.54
CA ALA A 178 3.95 0.53 -13.27
C ALA A 178 5.04 -0.52 -13.43
N VAL A 179 4.88 -1.49 -14.34
CA VAL A 179 5.96 -2.43 -14.72
C VAL A 179 7.18 -1.67 -15.22
N GLY A 180 7.01 -0.75 -16.18
CA GLY A 180 8.14 0.02 -16.72
C GLY A 180 8.91 0.77 -15.62
N VAL A 181 8.20 1.44 -14.71
CA VAL A 181 8.80 2.14 -13.57
C VAL A 181 9.48 1.18 -12.60
N ALA A 182 8.82 0.08 -12.24
CA ALA A 182 9.37 -0.92 -11.32
C ALA A 182 10.65 -1.55 -11.88
N GLU A 183 10.69 -1.85 -13.17
CA GLU A 183 11.84 -2.45 -13.85
C GLU A 183 13.01 -1.48 -13.95
N ALA A 184 12.74 -0.23 -14.30
CA ALA A 184 13.71 0.85 -14.31
C ALA A 184 14.39 1.01 -12.93
N VAL A 185 13.58 1.13 -11.88
CA VAL A 185 14.09 1.30 -10.51
C VAL A 185 14.80 0.03 -10.01
N ALA A 186 14.26 -1.16 -10.29
CA ALA A 186 14.89 -2.42 -9.95
C ALA A 186 16.26 -2.58 -10.63
N GLY A 187 16.41 -2.14 -11.88
CA GLY A 187 17.69 -2.13 -12.59
C GLY A 187 18.73 -1.23 -11.92
N LEU A 188 18.33 -0.03 -11.50
CA LEU A 188 19.21 0.91 -10.80
C LEU A 188 19.58 0.41 -9.40
N LEU A 189 18.64 -0.22 -8.68
CA LEU A 189 18.91 -0.91 -7.41
C LEU A 189 19.91 -2.05 -7.58
N ALA A 190 19.74 -2.87 -8.62
CA ALA A 190 20.64 -3.97 -8.93
C ALA A 190 22.07 -3.48 -9.24
N GLU A 191 22.21 -2.37 -9.97
CA GLU A 191 23.52 -1.75 -10.18
C GLU A 191 24.11 -1.17 -8.90
N GLY A 192 23.30 -0.54 -8.05
CA GLY A 192 23.71 -0.05 -6.73
C GLY A 192 24.16 -1.17 -5.78
N LEU A 193 23.67 -2.39 -6.03
CA LEU A 193 24.08 -3.64 -5.38
C LEU A 193 25.37 -4.24 -5.96
N GLY A 194 25.91 -3.69 -7.05
CA GLY A 194 27.09 -4.20 -7.74
C GLY A 194 26.80 -5.40 -8.65
N VAL A 195 25.54 -5.63 -9.01
CA VAL A 195 25.14 -6.67 -9.99
C VAL A 195 24.59 -6.02 -11.26
N LYS A 196 24.37 -6.80 -12.31
CA LYS A 196 23.81 -6.29 -13.57
C LYS A 196 22.36 -5.83 -13.38
N ALA A 197 21.94 -4.77 -14.08
CA ALA A 197 20.56 -4.25 -14.02
C ALA A 197 19.48 -5.33 -14.19
N GLY A 198 19.66 -6.25 -15.13
CA GLY A 198 18.70 -7.33 -15.39
C GLY A 198 18.63 -8.41 -14.31
N ARG A 199 19.50 -8.39 -13.30
CA ARG A 199 19.69 -9.54 -12.40
C ARG A 199 18.45 -9.90 -11.59
N LEU A 200 17.69 -8.91 -11.12
CA LEU A 200 16.46 -9.16 -10.35
C LEU A 200 15.38 -9.81 -11.22
N ARG A 201 15.24 -9.38 -12.48
CA ARG A 201 14.36 -10.04 -13.45
C ARG A 201 14.79 -11.48 -13.72
N GLU A 202 16.07 -11.69 -14.04
CA GLU A 202 16.63 -13.01 -14.33
C GLU A 202 16.43 -14.00 -13.17
N ALA A 203 16.46 -13.50 -11.93
CA ALA A 203 16.21 -14.29 -10.73
C ALA A 203 14.71 -14.57 -10.47
N GLY A 204 13.80 -14.09 -11.34
CA GLY A 204 12.36 -14.27 -11.18
C GLY A 204 11.72 -13.37 -10.11
N LEU A 205 12.47 -12.41 -9.56
CA LEU A 205 12.04 -11.59 -8.42
C LEU A 205 10.99 -10.53 -8.80
N LEU A 206 10.79 -10.27 -10.09
CA LEU A 206 9.78 -9.33 -10.61
C LEU A 206 8.61 -10.03 -11.33
N VAL A 207 8.49 -11.35 -11.20
CA VAL A 207 7.47 -12.14 -11.92
C VAL A 207 6.10 -11.98 -11.27
N THR A 208 6.02 -12.20 -9.95
CA THR A 208 4.74 -12.09 -9.23
C THR A 208 4.36 -10.63 -9.10
N ARG A 209 3.14 -10.31 -9.51
CA ARG A 209 2.66 -8.93 -9.48
C ARG A 209 1.17 -8.85 -9.22
N SER A 210 0.82 -7.94 -8.33
CA SER A 210 -0.56 -7.60 -8.01
C SER A 210 -0.71 -6.10 -7.82
N VAL A 211 -1.95 -5.63 -7.95
CA VAL A 211 -2.32 -4.24 -7.69
C VAL A 211 -3.38 -4.23 -6.59
N ALA A 212 -3.18 -3.39 -5.59
CA ALA A 212 -4.17 -3.08 -4.57
C ALA A 212 -4.73 -1.68 -4.80
N GLY A 213 -5.99 -1.59 -5.22
CA GLY A 213 -6.74 -0.34 -5.25
C GLY A 213 -7.39 -0.09 -3.88
N VAL A 214 -6.65 0.57 -2.99
CA VAL A 214 -7.08 0.82 -1.61
C VAL A 214 -7.98 2.05 -1.53
N TYR A 215 -9.01 1.97 -0.69
CA TYR A 215 -9.99 3.03 -0.48
C TYR A 215 -10.21 3.24 1.01
N TYR A 216 -10.11 4.49 1.44
CA TYR A 216 -10.24 4.91 2.84
C TYR A 216 -11.51 5.77 2.98
N PRO A 217 -12.68 5.18 3.31
CA PRO A 217 -13.91 5.93 3.52
C PRO A 217 -13.76 6.89 4.70
N ARG A 218 -14.61 7.93 4.75
CA ARG A 218 -14.67 8.83 5.89
C ARG A 218 -14.93 8.04 7.19
N CYS A 219 -14.07 8.24 8.18
CA CYS A 219 -14.22 7.68 9.52
C CYS A 219 -14.91 8.71 10.44
N PRO A 220 -15.93 8.34 11.22
CA PRO A 220 -16.54 9.23 12.21
C PRO A 220 -15.66 9.44 13.47
N GLU A 221 -14.75 8.51 13.77
CA GLU A 221 -13.84 8.53 14.93
C GLU A 221 -12.38 8.26 14.50
N PRO A 222 -11.79 9.12 13.65
CA PRO A 222 -10.47 8.88 13.04
C PRO A 222 -9.32 8.77 14.06
N GLU A 223 -9.48 9.32 15.26
CA GLU A 223 -8.52 9.23 16.35
C GLU A 223 -8.47 7.86 17.03
N LEU A 224 -9.45 6.97 16.76
CA LEU A 224 -9.54 5.65 17.37
C LEU A 224 -9.06 4.51 16.45
N THR A 225 -8.79 4.78 15.18
CA THR A 225 -8.45 3.75 14.20
C THR A 225 -7.35 4.19 13.24
N LEU A 226 -6.89 3.26 12.41
CA LEU A 226 -5.89 3.50 11.37
C LEU A 226 -6.45 3.11 10.01
N GLY A 227 -6.10 3.83 8.96
CA GLY A 227 -6.43 3.43 7.59
C GLY A 227 -5.79 2.09 7.24
N LEU A 228 -4.52 1.91 7.59
CA LEU A 228 -3.77 0.66 7.45
C LEU A 228 -2.85 0.48 8.66
N ASN A 229 -2.73 -0.74 9.16
CA ASN A 229 -1.86 -1.04 10.29
C ASN A 229 -0.37 -0.94 9.89
N PRO A 230 0.54 -0.63 10.84
CA PRO A 230 1.98 -0.69 10.60
C PRO A 230 2.41 -2.06 10.06
N HIS A 231 3.13 -2.07 8.94
CA HIS A 231 3.60 -3.30 8.28
C HIS A 231 4.82 -3.01 7.39
N THR A 232 5.45 -4.11 6.94
CA THR A 232 6.43 -4.13 5.85
C THR A 232 5.81 -4.78 4.62
N ASP A 233 6.29 -4.43 3.44
CA ASP A 233 5.84 -5.07 2.21
C ASP A 233 6.65 -6.36 1.95
N PRO A 234 6.01 -7.53 1.77
CA PRO A 234 6.71 -8.80 1.61
C PRO A 234 7.42 -8.95 0.25
N GLY A 235 7.11 -8.09 -0.72
CA GLY A 235 7.61 -8.13 -2.09
C GLY A 235 9.05 -7.64 -2.25
N VAL A 236 9.41 -7.29 -3.48
CA VAL A 236 10.73 -6.70 -3.81
C VAL A 236 10.67 -5.19 -3.83
N LEU A 237 9.62 -4.67 -4.47
CA LEU A 237 9.40 -3.25 -4.70
C LEU A 237 7.90 -3.00 -4.77
N THR A 238 7.46 -1.89 -4.21
CA THR A 238 6.11 -1.35 -4.39
C THR A 238 6.20 -0.03 -5.14
N VAL A 239 5.31 0.15 -6.12
CA VAL A 239 5.12 1.40 -6.86
C VAL A 239 3.75 1.95 -6.46
N LEU A 240 3.76 2.98 -5.62
CA LEU A 240 2.56 3.57 -5.03
C LEU A 240 2.18 4.86 -5.76
N LEU A 241 0.92 4.90 -6.20
CA LEU A 241 0.23 6.08 -6.70
C LEU A 241 -0.78 6.57 -5.65
N GLU A 242 -0.66 7.82 -5.22
CA GLU A 242 -1.55 8.43 -4.22
C GLU A 242 -2.51 9.46 -4.83
N ASN A 243 -3.69 9.58 -4.24
CA ASN A 243 -4.75 10.52 -4.65
C ASN A 243 -4.56 11.95 -4.13
N GLN A 244 -3.35 12.30 -3.69
CA GLN A 244 -2.96 13.60 -3.11
C GLN A 244 -3.58 13.94 -1.75
N ALA A 245 -4.38 13.05 -1.14
CA ALA A 245 -4.78 13.20 0.25
C ALA A 245 -3.60 12.82 1.17
N PRO A 246 -3.31 13.60 2.23
CA PRO A 246 -2.29 13.21 3.20
C PRO A 246 -2.76 11.98 3.98
N GLY A 247 -1.84 11.08 4.32
CA GLY A 247 -2.16 9.90 5.12
C GLY A 247 -1.04 8.87 5.23
N LEU A 248 -0.13 8.81 4.25
CA LEU A 248 1.03 7.93 4.34
C LEU A 248 2.01 8.43 5.40
N GLN A 249 2.39 7.51 6.28
CA GLN A 249 3.46 7.70 7.25
C GLN A 249 4.48 6.58 7.07
N VAL A 250 5.75 6.94 7.15
CA VAL A 250 6.87 5.99 7.12
C VAL A 250 7.65 6.12 8.41
N ARG A 251 8.23 5.04 8.89
CA ARG A 251 9.06 5.09 10.11
C ARG A 251 10.52 5.17 9.73
N HIS A 252 11.20 6.17 10.27
CA HIS A 252 12.61 6.44 9.99
C HIS A 252 13.32 6.93 11.26
N GLY A 253 14.41 6.24 11.63
CA GLY A 253 15.12 6.52 12.87
C GLY A 253 14.28 6.28 14.13
N GLY A 254 13.35 5.31 14.08
CA GLY A 254 12.47 4.95 15.18
C GLY A 254 11.23 5.83 15.34
N GLU A 255 11.10 6.90 14.56
CA GLU A 255 9.99 7.86 14.60
C GLU A 255 9.13 7.76 13.33
N TRP A 256 7.83 8.01 13.45
CA TRP A 256 6.96 8.17 12.29
C TRP A 256 7.15 9.55 11.64
N VAL A 257 7.14 9.56 10.31
CA VAL A 257 7.36 10.72 9.45
C VAL A 257 6.23 10.78 8.44
N ASP A 258 5.56 11.92 8.36
CA ASP A 258 4.55 12.15 7.32
C ASP A 258 5.22 12.27 5.96
N VAL A 259 4.69 11.53 4.98
CA VAL A 259 5.07 11.69 3.58
C VAL A 259 4.09 12.68 2.95
N ARG A 260 4.62 13.80 2.44
CA ARG A 260 3.79 14.79 1.77
C ARG A 260 3.48 14.33 0.35
N PRO A 261 2.21 14.29 -0.07
CA PRO A 261 1.89 14.00 -1.45
C PRO A 261 2.53 15.03 -2.38
N VAL A 262 3.15 14.54 -3.45
CA VAL A 262 3.75 15.37 -4.51
C VAL A 262 2.98 15.10 -5.81
N PRO A 263 2.33 16.11 -6.40
CA PRO A 263 1.54 15.94 -7.62
C PRO A 263 2.36 15.35 -8.76
N GLY A 264 1.81 14.32 -9.40
CA GLY A 264 2.46 13.63 -10.54
C GLY A 264 3.70 12.82 -10.17
N SER A 265 4.00 12.64 -8.88
CA SER A 265 5.06 11.71 -8.43
C SER A 265 4.50 10.33 -8.13
N LEU A 266 5.39 9.34 -8.11
CA LEU A 266 5.13 8.02 -7.55
C LEU A 266 6.01 7.82 -6.33
N ILE A 267 5.55 7.04 -5.36
CA ILE A 267 6.35 6.61 -4.22
C ILE A 267 6.84 5.20 -4.49
N ILE A 268 8.13 4.99 -4.25
CA ILE A 268 8.75 3.69 -4.30
C ILE A 268 9.12 3.28 -2.88
N ASN A 269 8.84 2.04 -2.51
CA ASN A 269 9.42 1.43 -1.34
C ASN A 269 9.97 0.03 -1.60
N VAL A 270 11.03 -0.28 -0.87
CA VAL A 270 11.72 -1.57 -0.93
C VAL A 270 10.98 -2.58 -0.07
N GLY A 271 10.74 -3.78 -0.59
CA GLY A 271 10.12 -4.85 0.18
C GLY A 271 11.13 -5.86 0.77
N ASP A 272 10.64 -6.69 1.68
CA ASP A 272 11.40 -7.64 2.48
C ASP A 272 12.20 -8.64 1.63
N ALA A 273 11.67 -9.06 0.47
CA ALA A 273 12.36 -10.00 -0.41
C ALA A 273 13.67 -9.43 -0.96
N LEU A 274 13.73 -8.11 -1.20
CA LEU A 274 14.99 -7.47 -1.61
C LEU A 274 15.96 -7.35 -0.44
N GLN A 275 15.46 -7.14 0.79
CA GLN A 275 16.26 -7.04 2.00
C GLN A 275 16.95 -8.37 2.34
N VAL A 276 16.22 -9.49 2.25
CA VAL A 276 16.72 -10.83 2.56
C VAL A 276 17.77 -11.32 1.55
N THR A 277 17.61 -10.98 0.26
CA THR A 277 18.48 -11.47 -0.81
C THR A 277 19.90 -10.86 -0.80
N HIS A 278 20.15 -9.80 -0.03
CA HIS A 278 21.43 -9.04 -0.05
C HIS A 278 22.03 -8.77 1.33
N CYS A 279 21.85 -9.70 2.28
CA CYS A 279 22.25 -9.62 3.70
C CYS A 279 23.77 -9.52 3.98
N SER A 280 24.61 -9.10 3.02
CA SER A 280 26.03 -8.83 3.24
C SER A 280 26.58 -7.57 2.58
N SER A 281 25.87 -6.87 1.70
CA SER A 281 26.42 -5.70 0.99
C SER A 281 25.76 -4.34 1.27
N LEU A 282 24.51 -4.29 1.78
CA LEU A 282 23.81 -2.99 1.90
C LEU A 282 23.36 -2.53 3.27
N ASN A 283 23.17 -3.38 4.29
CA ASN A 283 22.48 -2.94 5.54
C ASN A 283 21.25 -2.07 5.20
N LEU A 284 20.35 -2.59 4.36
CA LEU A 284 19.10 -1.90 4.01
C LEU A 284 18.33 -1.60 5.30
N SER A 285 17.77 -0.40 5.43
CA SER A 285 17.00 -0.04 6.62
C SER A 285 15.81 -0.99 6.77
N PRO A 286 15.59 -1.60 7.95
CA PRO A 286 14.35 -2.29 8.22
C PRO A 286 13.21 -1.27 8.12
N ASN A 287 12.23 -1.54 7.27
CA ASN A 287 11.08 -0.65 7.05
C ASN A 287 10.06 -0.85 8.19
N ILE A 288 10.39 -0.44 9.42
CA ILE A 288 9.40 -0.44 10.52
C ILE A 288 9.53 0.78 11.37
#